data_AF-A0A959CUZ6-F1
#
_entry.id   AF-A0A959CUZ6-F1
#
_cell.length_a   1.000
_cell.length_b   1.000
_cell.length_c   1.000
_cell.angle_alpha   90.00
_cell.angle_beta   90.00
_cell.angle_gamma   90.00
#
_symmetry.space_group_name_H-M   'P 1'
#
loop_
_entity.id
_entity.type
_entity.pdbx_description
1 polymer ?
#
loop_
_entity_poly.entity_id
_entity_poly.type
_entity_poly.pdbx_seq_one_letter_code
_entity_poly.pdbx_strand_id
1 'polypeptide(L)'
;SDETDDPVVGTLEETLPEQGHTLMAYPNPFRTYTLIQIPLERDFFEQGILEILSIDGKVLRELAVQLGAAGRQEVRWDGTGRNGEPLPPGVYYCRIVLDGKVYMGKVVKH
;
A
#
# COMPACT_ATOMS: atom_id res chain seq x y z
N SER A 1 -30.05 24.47 -33.08
CA SER A 1 -29.14 23.69 -33.91
C SER A 1 -27.75 23.98 -33.44
N ASP A 2 -26.91 23.08 -32.96
CA ASP A 2 -26.92 21.63 -32.69
C ASP A 2 -25.61 21.49 -31.87
N GLU A 3 -25.63 20.89 -30.68
CA GLU A 3 -24.91 19.64 -30.36
C GLU A 3 -23.44 19.66 -30.83
N THR A 4 -22.43 19.64 -29.96
CA THR A 4 -22.00 18.51 -29.11
C THR A 4 -21.14 19.06 -27.96
N ASP A 5 -21.48 18.92 -26.68
CA ASP A 5 -21.23 17.75 -25.80
C ASP A 5 -20.14 16.80 -26.30
N ASP A 6 -18.89 17.23 -26.18
CA ASP A 6 -17.75 16.30 -26.17
C ASP A 6 -17.65 15.71 -24.75
N PRO A 7 -17.79 14.37 -24.59
CA PRO A 7 -17.61 13.76 -23.30
C PRO A 7 -16.15 13.91 -22.88
N VAL A 8 -15.93 14.51 -21.72
CA VAL A 8 -14.65 14.45 -21.01
C VAL A 8 -14.41 12.97 -20.71
N VAL A 9 -13.67 12.31 -21.60
CA VAL A 9 -13.19 10.95 -21.41
C VAL A 9 -12.31 11.02 -20.18
N GLY A 10 -12.87 10.54 -19.06
CA GLY A 10 -12.16 10.27 -17.82
C GLY A 10 -11.06 9.27 -18.13
N THR A 11 -9.92 9.80 -18.54
CA THR A 11 -8.67 9.08 -18.47
C THR A 11 -8.49 8.81 -16.99
N LEU A 12 -8.52 7.53 -16.61
CA LEU A 12 -7.98 7.10 -15.33
C LEU A 12 -6.51 7.53 -15.35
N GLU A 13 -6.25 8.77 -14.97
CA GLU A 13 -4.92 9.22 -14.62
C GLU A 13 -4.51 8.27 -13.51
N GLU A 14 -3.62 7.35 -13.88
CA GLU A 14 -2.82 6.57 -12.95
C GLU A 14 -1.97 7.61 -12.21
N THR A 15 -2.59 8.27 -11.21
CA THR A 15 -1.94 9.26 -10.37
C THR A 15 -0.86 8.51 -9.62
N LEU A 16 0.33 8.50 -10.20
CA LEU A 16 1.55 8.15 -9.49
C LEU A 16 1.53 8.94 -8.18
N PRO A 17 1.68 8.30 -7.01
CA PRO A 17 1.61 9.01 -5.75
C PRO A 17 2.56 10.22 -5.80
N GLU A 18 2.05 11.39 -5.44
CA GLU A 18 2.89 12.57 -5.30
C GLU A 18 4.12 12.22 -4.44
N GLN A 19 5.28 12.76 -4.82
CA GLN A 19 6.58 12.48 -4.21
C GLN A 19 6.48 12.56 -2.68
N GLY A 20 6.47 11.41 -2.00
CA GLY A 20 6.25 11.30 -0.55
C GLY A 20 5.31 10.18 -0.12
N HIS A 21 4.41 9.72 -0.99
CA HIS A 21 3.40 8.70 -0.65
C HIS A 21 3.77 7.28 -1.07
N THR A 22 5.05 6.92 -0.93
CA THR A 22 5.55 5.59 -1.32
C THR A 22 5.91 4.75 -0.10
N LEU A 23 5.39 3.52 -0.05
CA LEU A 23 5.85 2.50 0.89
C LEU A 23 7.04 1.76 0.28
N MET A 24 8.07 1.54 1.08
CA MET A 24 9.21 0.70 0.69
C MET A 24 9.09 -0.67 1.34
N ALA A 25 9.60 -1.69 0.67
CA ALA A 25 9.68 -3.03 1.22
C ALA A 25 11.12 -3.52 1.17
N TYR A 26 11.63 -4.01 2.29
CA TYR A 26 12.98 -4.60 2.36
C TYR A 26 13.02 -5.82 3.29
N PRO A 27 13.55 -6.97 2.84
CA PRO A 27 14.01 -7.25 1.48
C PRO A 27 12.87 -7.26 0.45
N ASN A 28 13.17 -6.94 -0.80
CA ASN A 28 12.24 -7.04 -1.93
C ASN A 28 13.03 -7.33 -3.22
N PRO A 29 12.90 -8.51 -3.86
CA PRO A 29 12.00 -9.61 -3.48
C PRO A 29 12.35 -10.29 -2.14
N PHE A 30 11.39 -10.98 -1.51
CA PHE A 30 11.59 -11.69 -0.25
C PHE A 30 11.18 -13.18 -0.30
N ARG A 31 11.75 -14.00 0.59
CA ARG A 31 11.40 -15.43 0.74
C ARG A 31 10.55 -15.73 1.97
N THR A 32 10.94 -15.18 3.14
CA THR A 32 10.29 -15.47 4.42
C THR A 32 9.47 -14.29 4.94
N TYR A 33 10.01 -13.08 4.85
CA TYR A 33 9.31 -11.86 5.24
C TYR A 33 9.93 -10.64 4.56
N THR A 34 9.16 -9.56 4.54
CA THR A 34 9.63 -8.20 4.24
C THR A 34 9.24 -7.26 5.36
N LEU A 35 9.95 -6.13 5.48
CA LEU A 35 9.57 -5.00 6.30
C LEU A 35 9.03 -3.92 5.38
N ILE A 36 7.76 -3.57 5.58
CA ILE A 36 7.08 -2.48 4.89
C ILE A 36 7.34 -1.21 5.69
N GLN A 37 8.07 -0.27 5.09
CA GLN A 37 8.45 0.99 5.68
C GLN A 37 7.44 2.07 5.31
N ILE A 38 6.81 2.64 6.33
CA ILE A 38 5.84 3.72 6.23
C ILE A 38 6.54 5.02 6.64
N PRO A 39 6.72 5.99 5.72
CA PRO A 39 7.21 7.31 6.08
C PRO A 39 6.09 8.07 6.82
N LEU A 40 6.37 8.48 8.05
CA LEU A 40 5.49 9.32 8.85
C LEU A 40 5.99 10.77 8.78
N GLU A 41 5.25 11.62 8.06
CA GLU A 41 5.56 13.05 7.89
C GLU A 41 5.38 13.86 9.19
N ARG A 42 4.62 13.32 10.14
CA ARG A 42 4.32 13.89 11.45
C ARG A 42 4.04 12.79 12.47
N ASP A 43 3.81 13.20 13.71
CA ASP A 43 3.35 12.32 14.76
C ASP A 43 1.87 11.95 14.55
N PHE A 44 1.54 10.66 14.64
CA PHE A 44 0.17 10.15 14.48
C PHE A 44 -0.41 9.61 15.80
N PHE A 45 0.41 8.90 16.61
CA PHE A 45 0.02 8.29 17.89
C PHE A 45 -1.36 7.58 17.91
N GLU A 46 -1.73 6.93 16.80
CA GLU A 46 -3.01 6.22 16.62
C GLU A 46 -2.82 4.87 15.93
N GLN A 47 -3.90 4.10 15.77
CA GLN A 47 -3.86 2.83 15.05
C GLN A 47 -4.16 3.05 13.56
N GLY A 48 -3.24 2.63 12.69
CA GLY A 48 -3.45 2.54 11.25
C GLY A 48 -3.76 1.12 10.79
N ILE A 49 -4.26 0.99 9.56
CA ILE A 49 -4.47 -0.31 8.89
C ILE A 49 -3.61 -0.34 7.63
N LEU A 50 -2.63 -1.23 7.61
CA LEU A 50 -1.85 -1.54 6.42
C LEU A 50 -2.51 -2.71 5.68
N GLU A 51 -3.00 -2.45 4.48
CA GLU A 51 -3.62 -3.46 3.62
C GLU A 51 -2.56 -4.07 2.70
N ILE A 52 -2.64 -5.40 2.54
CA ILE A 52 -1.94 -6.16 1.52
C ILE A 52 -2.96 -6.49 0.43
N LEU A 53 -2.65 -6.13 -0.80
CA LEU A 53 -3.53 -6.27 -1.95
C LEU A 53 -2.93 -7.18 -3.02
N SER A 54 -3.79 -7.89 -3.72
CA SER A 54 -3.47 -8.55 -4.98
C SER A 54 -3.27 -7.53 -6.12
N ILE A 55 -2.79 -8.00 -7.28
CA ILE A 55 -2.60 -7.16 -8.47
C ILE A 55 -3.90 -6.56 -9.03
N ASP A 56 -5.04 -7.21 -8.78
CA ASP A 56 -6.38 -6.71 -9.12
C ASP A 56 -6.99 -5.83 -8.01
N GLY A 57 -6.21 -5.45 -6.99
CA GLY A 57 -6.63 -4.51 -5.94
C GLY A 57 -7.51 -5.11 -4.84
N LYS A 58 -7.67 -6.44 -4.78
CA LYS A 58 -8.43 -7.09 -3.69
C LYS A 58 -7.59 -7.12 -2.42
N VAL A 59 -8.21 -6.78 -1.29
CA VAL A 59 -7.56 -6.87 0.02
C VAL A 59 -7.42 -8.33 0.42
N LEU A 60 -6.18 -8.81 0.49
CA LEU A 60 -5.81 -10.16 0.91
C LEU A 60 -5.55 -10.26 2.41
N ARG A 61 -5.06 -9.18 3.03
CA ARG A 61 -4.80 -9.10 4.48
C ARG A 61 -4.81 -7.65 4.96
N GLU A 62 -5.21 -7.46 6.21
CA GLU A 62 -5.07 -6.21 6.94
C GLU A 62 -4.13 -6.45 8.13
N LEU A 63 -3.18 -5.55 8.31
CA LEU A 63 -2.24 -5.54 9.42
C LEU A 63 -2.51 -4.27 10.24
N ALA A 64 -2.96 -4.45 11.48
CA ALA A 64 -3.10 -3.35 12.41
C ALA A 64 -1.71 -2.85 12.83
N VAL A 65 -1.47 -1.54 12.70
CA VAL A 65 -0.17 -0.93 12.96
C VAL A 65 -0.33 0.19 13.96
N GLN A 66 0.46 0.17 15.03
CA GLN A 66 0.51 1.31 15.94
C GLN A 66 1.42 2.37 15.31
N LEU A 67 0.86 3.52 14.96
CA LEU A 67 1.61 4.65 14.45
C LEU A 67 2.15 5.47 15.63
N GLY A 68 3.29 6.13 15.41
CA GLY A 68 4.04 6.81 16.47
C GLY A 68 4.55 8.17 16.02
N ALA A 69 5.78 8.49 16.43
CA ALA A 69 6.44 9.73 16.09
C ALA A 69 6.82 9.79 14.59
N ALA A 70 7.00 11.01 14.09
CA ALA A 70 7.51 11.28 12.74
C ALA A 70 8.82 10.51 12.48
N GLY A 71 9.01 10.07 11.24
CA GLY A 71 10.15 9.26 10.84
C GLY A 71 9.74 8.06 10.00
N ARG A 72 10.33 6.89 10.28
CA ARG A 72 10.05 5.65 9.55
C ARG A 72 9.49 4.62 10.51
N GLN A 73 8.28 4.14 10.23
CA GLN A 73 7.69 3.00 10.92
C GLN A 73 7.84 1.74 10.08
N GLU A 74 8.12 0.61 10.71
CA GLU A 74 8.32 -0.66 10.00
C GLU A 74 7.27 -1.70 10.41
N VAL A 75 6.70 -2.36 9.41
CA VAL A 75 5.66 -3.37 9.59
C VAL A 75 6.11 -4.65 8.92
N ARG A 76 6.19 -5.72 9.69
CA ARG A 76 6.57 -7.03 9.17
C ARG A 76 5.39 -7.68 8.45
N TRP A 77 5.62 -8.12 7.21
CA TRP A 77 4.73 -9.04 6.51
C TRP A 77 5.48 -10.32 6.13
N ASP A 78 4.91 -11.47 6.47
CA ASP A 78 5.48 -12.81 6.28
C ASP A 78 4.99 -13.49 4.99
N GLY A 79 4.31 -12.76 4.11
CA GLY A 79 3.77 -13.32 2.87
C GLY A 79 2.51 -14.17 3.07
N THR A 80 1.82 -14.05 4.20
CA THR A 80 0.56 -14.76 4.45
C THR A 80 -0.67 -13.85 4.30
N GLY A 81 -1.82 -14.46 3.97
CA GLY A 81 -3.12 -13.82 3.80
C GLY A 81 -3.93 -13.73 5.10
N ARG A 82 -5.24 -13.46 4.99
CA ARG A 82 -6.12 -13.15 6.12
C ARG A 82 -6.19 -14.26 7.17
N ASN A 83 -6.14 -15.53 6.79
CA ASN A 83 -6.25 -16.66 7.71
C ASN A 83 -4.88 -17.27 8.06
N GLY A 84 -3.80 -16.55 7.78
CA GLY A 84 -2.42 -17.03 7.99
C GLY A 84 -1.93 -18.01 6.93
N GLU A 85 -2.70 -18.26 5.88
CA GLU A 85 -2.29 -19.09 4.76
C GLU A 85 -1.16 -18.43 3.95
N PRO A 86 -0.13 -19.19 3.52
CA PRO A 86 0.91 -18.65 2.68
C PRO A 86 0.35 -18.29 1.30
N LEU A 87 0.62 -17.05 0.87
CA LEU A 87 0.26 -16.61 -0.47
C LEU A 87 1.29 -17.09 -1.50
N PRO A 88 0.89 -17.33 -2.77
CA PRO A 88 1.80 -17.79 -3.80
C PRO A 88 2.91 -16.77 -4.10
N PRO A 89 4.05 -17.19 -4.68
CA PRO A 89 5.00 -16.25 -5.27
C PRO A 89 4.32 -15.32 -6.26
N GLY A 90 4.69 -14.04 -6.27
CA GLY A 90 4.01 -13.05 -7.10
C GLY A 90 4.21 -11.61 -6.65
N VAL A 91 3.54 -10.72 -7.36
CA VAL A 91 3.51 -9.29 -7.07
C VAL A 91 2.29 -8.96 -6.22
N TYR A 92 2.53 -8.17 -5.19
CA TYR A 92 1.53 -7.66 -4.26
C TYR A 92 1.72 -6.16 -4.10
N TYR A 93 0.67 -5.49 -3.64
CA TYR A 93 0.73 -4.09 -3.24
C TYR A 93 0.46 -3.95 -1.76
N CYS A 94 1.03 -2.94 -1.14
CA CYS A 94 0.72 -2.52 0.21
C CYS A 94 0.11 -1.13 0.15
N ARG A 95 -0.94 -0.87 0.93
CA ARG A 95 -1.62 0.43 1.00
C ARG A 95 -1.90 0.80 2.44
N ILE A 96 -1.70 2.07 2.80
CA ILE A 96 -2.19 2.65 4.05
C ILE A 96 -2.69 4.06 3.77
N VAL A 97 -3.78 4.45 4.43
CA VAL A 97 -4.32 5.81 4.36
C VAL A 97 -4.00 6.53 5.66
N LEU A 98 -3.29 7.65 5.57
CA LEU A 98 -2.91 8.50 6.70
C LEU A 98 -3.35 9.93 6.38
N ASP A 99 -4.16 10.56 7.22
CA ASP A 99 -4.66 11.92 6.99
C ASP A 99 -5.32 12.15 5.61
N GLY A 100 -6.00 11.14 5.09
CA GLY A 100 -6.61 11.19 3.75
C GLY A 100 -5.61 11.06 2.59
N LYS A 101 -4.31 10.92 2.87
CA LYS A 101 -3.27 10.62 1.87
C LYS A 101 -3.10 9.11 1.75
N VAL A 102 -3.02 8.62 0.51
CA VAL A 102 -2.83 7.19 0.21
C VAL A 102 -1.35 6.91 -0.02
N TYR A 103 -0.75 6.11 0.85
CA TYR A 103 0.62 5.61 0.68
C TYR A 103 0.58 4.20 0.09
N MET A 104 1.36 3.94 -0.96
CA MET A 104 1.36 2.65 -1.65
C MET A 104 2.76 2.16 -2.00
N GLY A 105 2.97 0.85 -2.02
CA GLY A 105 4.24 0.24 -2.40
C GLY A 105 4.07 -1.14 -3.01
N LYS A 106 4.97 -1.50 -3.93
CA LYS A 106 4.99 -2.81 -4.58
C LYS A 106 5.92 -3.76 -3.84
N VAL A 107 5.47 -4.98 -3.61
CA VAL A 107 6.24 -6.06 -2.98
C VAL A 107 6.24 -7.29 -3.88
N VAL A 108 7.40 -7.94 -4.00
CA VAL A 108 7.58 -9.18 -4.75
C VAL A 108 7.91 -10.30 -3.77
N LYS A 109 7.07 -11.33 -3.74
CA LYS A 109 7.29 -12.56 -2.99
C LYS A 109 7.87 -13.64 -3.92
N HIS A 110 8.95 -14.28 -3.48
CA HIS A 110 9.52 -15.48 -4.13
C HIS A 110 8.92 -16.78 -3.56
#